data_AF-A0AAV9X2K4-F1
#
_entry.id   AF-A0AAV9X2K4-F1
#
_cell.length_a   1.000
_cell.length_b   1.000
_cell.length_c   1.000
_cell.angle_alpha   90.00
_cell.angle_beta   90.00
_cell.angle_gamma   90.00
#
_symmetry.space_group_name_H-M   'P 1'
#
loop_
_entity.id
_entity.type
_entity.pdbx_description
1 polymer ?
#
loop_
_entity_poly.entity_id
_entity_poly.type
_entity_poly.pdbx_seq_one_letter_code
_entity_poly.pdbx_strand_id
1 'polypeptide(L)'
;MPCCAYPTLRFLASKSTSTVPKTIGTGVLFSAAILRSKNLPSNFQNFILIPGRFLQNSSSTCATKMSDISETKSLSSFPLSHGGSIPIVAYGLGTANYKSGRSDLDKAVIADTKTAIKIGFTHLDGAEVYGNEEELGISIRESGIPRSQLFVTTKVHKSISSPKNALTTSLEKLGTEYVNLYLIHAPFWDEKEKGITIEAAWQEMEEIYREGRAKAIGVSNFSIPELKRIADVAKIQPAVNQIEYHP
;
A
#
# COMPACT_ATOMS: atom_id res chain seq x y z
N MET A 1 -29.77 1.72 21.54
CA MET A 1 -29.80 0.36 20.96
C MET A 1 -28.35 -0.14 20.89
N PRO A 2 -28.01 -1.27 21.52
CA PRO A 2 -26.64 -1.55 21.94
C PRO A 2 -25.81 -2.28 20.87
N CYS A 3 -24.49 -2.07 21.00
CA CYS A 3 -23.41 -2.74 20.28
C CYS A 3 -23.52 -4.27 20.35
N CYS A 4 -23.44 -4.94 19.21
CA CYS A 4 -23.20 -6.38 19.15
C CYS A 4 -21.68 -6.65 19.23
N ALA A 5 -21.25 -7.20 20.35
CA ALA A 5 -19.97 -7.88 20.49
C ALA A 5 -20.04 -9.27 19.84
N TYR A 6 -18.95 -9.72 19.22
CA TYR A 6 -18.77 -11.11 18.80
C TYR A 6 -17.53 -11.73 19.46
N PRO A 7 -17.52 -13.06 19.67
CA PRO A 7 -16.75 -13.71 20.73
C PRO A 7 -15.31 -14.05 20.32
N THR A 8 -14.41 -13.97 21.29
CA THR A 8 -13.01 -14.40 21.21
C THR A 8 -12.92 -15.92 21.24
N LEU A 9 -12.43 -16.52 20.15
CA LEU A 9 -12.06 -17.93 20.11
C LEU A 9 -10.70 -18.11 20.83
N ARG A 10 -10.72 -18.69 22.03
CA ARG A 10 -9.51 -19.19 22.71
C ARG A 10 -9.06 -20.49 22.06
N PHE A 11 -7.81 -20.56 21.61
CA PHE A 11 -7.13 -21.84 21.40
C PHE A 11 -5.92 -21.97 22.33
N LEU A 12 -5.92 -23.11 23.03
CA LEU A 12 -4.94 -23.55 24.01
C LEU A 12 -3.61 -23.92 23.31
N ALA A 13 -2.51 -23.28 23.72
CA ALA A 13 -1.17 -23.69 23.30
C ALA A 13 -0.67 -24.82 24.21
N SER A 14 -0.40 -26.00 23.64
CA SER A 14 0.31 -27.08 24.34
C SER A 14 1.79 -26.74 24.46
N LYS A 15 2.31 -26.78 25.70
CA LYS A 15 3.74 -26.63 26.01
C LYS A 15 4.55 -27.78 25.41
N SER A 16 5.66 -27.46 24.74
CA SER A 16 6.81 -28.35 24.67
C SER A 16 8.06 -27.56 25.04
N THR A 17 8.72 -28.02 26.10
CA THR A 17 9.92 -27.47 26.71
C THR A 17 11.16 -28.00 26.00
N SER A 18 12.09 -27.11 25.65
CA SER A 18 13.52 -27.44 25.69
C SER A 18 14.32 -26.16 25.96
N THR A 19 15.40 -26.34 26.70
CA THR A 19 16.12 -25.31 27.45
C THR A 19 17.53 -25.07 26.90
N VAL A 20 17.98 -23.80 26.99
CA VAL A 20 19.37 -23.27 27.13
C VAL A 20 20.14 -22.92 25.82
N PRO A 21 21.04 -21.89 25.77
CA PRO A 21 21.36 -20.78 26.69
C PRO A 21 21.20 -19.35 26.10
N LYS A 22 21.20 -18.36 27.01
CA LYS A 22 21.37 -16.92 26.74
C LYS A 22 22.82 -16.58 26.39
N THR A 23 23.02 -15.86 25.29
CA THR A 23 24.12 -14.89 25.12
C THR A 23 23.61 -13.67 24.37
N ILE A 24 24.11 -12.51 24.79
CA ILE A 24 23.65 -11.16 24.50
C ILE A 24 24.11 -10.74 23.10
N GLY A 25 23.19 -10.21 22.30
CA GLY A 25 23.45 -9.55 21.02
C GLY A 25 22.18 -8.84 20.57
N THR A 26 22.17 -7.52 20.69
CA THR A 26 21.11 -6.63 20.17
C THR A 26 21.04 -6.76 18.66
N GLY A 27 20.03 -7.46 18.17
CA GLY A 27 19.70 -7.56 16.75
C GLY A 27 18.23 -7.92 16.62
N VAL A 28 17.36 -6.92 16.54
CA VAL A 28 15.96 -7.16 16.15
C VAL A 28 15.91 -7.11 14.63
N LEU A 29 16.14 -8.26 13.99
CA LEU A 29 15.68 -8.50 12.63
C LEU A 29 14.16 -8.68 12.67
N PHE A 30 13.42 -7.77 12.06
CA PHE A 30 12.03 -8.05 11.69
C PHE A 30 12.01 -8.71 10.31
N SER A 31 11.63 -9.98 10.26
CA SER A 31 11.32 -10.68 9.02
C SER A 31 9.91 -10.32 8.56
N ALA A 32 9.75 -10.02 7.28
CA ALA A 32 8.45 -10.13 6.63
C ALA A 32 7.99 -11.59 6.69
N ALA A 33 6.72 -11.83 7.03
CA ALA A 33 6.16 -13.17 7.04
C ALA A 33 5.65 -13.54 5.65
N ILE A 34 6.32 -14.47 4.97
CA ILE A 34 5.74 -15.19 3.84
C ILE A 34 4.85 -16.30 4.41
N LEU A 35 3.54 -16.08 4.46
CA LEU A 35 2.61 -17.17 4.71
C LEU A 35 2.39 -17.95 3.41
N ARG A 36 3.13 -19.04 3.22
CA ARG A 36 2.73 -20.11 2.29
C ARG A 36 1.52 -20.83 2.89
N SER A 37 0.32 -20.29 2.68
CA SER A 37 -0.91 -21.02 3.00
C SER A 37 -1.03 -22.23 2.07
N LYS A 38 -1.06 -23.44 2.64
CA LYS A 38 -1.28 -24.70 1.88
C LYS A 38 -2.67 -24.77 1.23
N ASN A 39 -3.55 -23.80 1.48
CA ASN A 39 -4.92 -23.73 0.98
C ASN A 39 -5.10 -22.70 -0.17
N LEU A 40 -4.00 -22.10 -0.67
CA LEU A 40 -4.04 -21.23 -1.85
C LEU A 40 -3.66 -22.04 -3.11
N PRO A 41 -4.36 -21.83 -4.24
CA PRO A 41 -4.00 -22.48 -5.51
C PRO A 41 -2.59 -22.06 -5.95
N SER A 42 -1.92 -22.90 -6.76
CA SER A 42 -0.48 -22.80 -7.05
C SER A 42 -0.05 -21.49 -7.71
N ASN A 43 -0.98 -20.75 -8.32
CA ASN A 43 -0.80 -19.41 -8.87
C ASN A 43 -0.73 -18.27 -7.81
N PHE A 44 -0.93 -18.58 -6.53
CA PHE A 44 -0.94 -17.61 -5.41
C PHE A 44 0.27 -17.72 -4.45
N GLN A 45 1.35 -18.39 -4.85
CA GLN A 45 2.48 -18.62 -3.94
C GLN A 45 3.40 -17.40 -3.69
N ASN A 46 3.18 -16.27 -4.40
CA ASN A 46 4.00 -15.06 -4.31
C ASN A 46 3.20 -13.83 -3.86
N PHE A 47 2.45 -13.94 -2.75
CA PHE A 47 1.72 -12.82 -2.16
C PHE A 47 2.57 -12.12 -1.09
N ILE A 48 2.67 -10.80 -1.19
CA ILE A 48 3.39 -9.95 -0.23
C ILE A 48 2.36 -9.16 0.58
N LEU A 49 2.39 -9.33 1.89
CA LEU A 49 1.64 -8.53 2.86
C LEU A 49 2.55 -7.41 3.37
N ILE A 50 2.17 -6.15 3.19
CA ILE A 50 2.92 -4.99 3.69
C ILE A 50 2.16 -4.38 4.88
N PRO A 51 2.68 -4.43 6.11
CA PRO A 51 2.06 -3.78 7.26
C PRO A 51 2.34 -2.26 7.26
N GLY A 52 1.33 -1.46 7.58
CA GLY A 52 1.50 -0.03 7.88
C GLY A 52 1.85 0.19 9.35
N ARG A 53 2.78 1.11 9.67
CA ARG A 53 3.00 1.57 11.06
C ARG A 53 3.23 3.08 11.15
N PHE A 54 2.63 3.65 12.18
CA PHE A 54 2.79 5.01 12.71
C PHE A 54 4.11 5.14 13.52
N LEU A 55 4.88 6.20 13.30
CA LEU A 55 6.02 6.57 14.15
C LEU A 55 5.64 7.79 14.99
N GLN A 56 5.66 7.65 16.32
CA GLN A 56 5.66 8.78 17.25
C GLN A 56 7.10 9.26 17.47
N ASN A 57 7.28 10.58 17.41
CA ASN A 57 8.53 11.28 17.64
C ASN A 57 9.11 11.03 19.04
N SER A 58 10.42 10.85 19.10
CA SER A 58 11.20 11.22 20.28
C SER A 58 12.40 12.05 19.83
N SER A 59 12.54 13.21 20.47
CA SER A 59 13.56 14.20 20.23
C SER A 59 14.93 13.74 20.72
N SER A 60 15.93 13.75 19.85
CA SER A 60 17.32 13.96 20.27
C SER A 60 18.09 14.65 19.14
N THR A 61 18.65 15.82 19.47
CA THR A 61 19.48 16.62 18.58
C THR A 61 20.87 16.01 18.50
N CYS A 62 21.25 15.49 17.34
CA CYS A 62 22.64 15.33 16.97
C CYS A 62 22.82 15.93 15.57
N ALA A 63 23.53 17.05 15.49
CA ALA A 63 23.84 17.73 14.24
C ALA A 63 24.92 16.94 13.50
N THR A 64 24.51 16.06 12.58
CA THR A 64 25.43 15.40 11.66
C THR A 64 25.79 16.39 10.54
N LYS A 65 27.08 16.51 10.24
CA LYS A 65 27.60 17.36 9.15
C LYS A 65 26.97 16.95 7.81
N MET A 66 26.59 17.95 7.02
CA MET A 66 25.90 17.82 5.73
C MET A 66 26.73 17.13 4.62
N SER A 67 27.99 16.75 4.89
CA SER A 67 28.91 16.17 3.91
C SER A 67 28.86 14.65 3.77
N ASP A 68 28.17 13.94 4.66
CA ASP A 68 28.29 12.47 4.77
C ASP A 68 27.04 11.71 4.26
N ILE A 69 26.13 12.37 3.54
CA ILE A 69 25.01 11.70 2.87
C ILE A 69 25.46 11.22 1.48
N SER A 70 26.45 10.32 1.44
CA SER A 70 26.79 9.58 0.23
C SER A 70 26.35 8.12 0.40
N GLU A 71 25.49 7.66 -0.51
CA GLU A 71 24.75 6.39 -0.54
C GLU A 71 23.56 6.31 0.42
N THR A 72 22.40 6.77 -0.04
CA THR A 72 21.12 6.29 0.46
C THR A 72 21.06 4.79 0.20
N LYS A 73 21.30 3.99 1.25
CA LYS A 73 21.13 2.54 1.21
C LYS A 73 19.70 2.25 0.76
N SER A 74 19.57 1.75 -0.47
CA SER A 74 18.28 1.37 -1.06
C SER A 74 17.53 0.48 -0.08
N LEU A 75 16.35 0.94 0.35
CA LEU A 75 15.46 0.13 1.17
C LEU A 75 15.18 -1.17 0.40
N SER A 76 15.22 -2.30 1.11
CA SER A 76 14.90 -3.61 0.54
C SER A 76 13.57 -3.57 -0.21
N SER A 77 13.48 -4.32 -1.30
CA SER A 77 12.28 -4.44 -2.14
C SER A 77 11.85 -5.90 -2.28
N PHE A 78 10.59 -6.11 -2.64
CA PHE A 78 10.06 -7.42 -3.01
C PHE A 78 9.73 -7.47 -4.51
N PRO A 79 9.97 -8.60 -5.19
CA PRO A 79 9.58 -8.76 -6.59
C PRO A 79 8.05 -8.77 -6.71
N LEU A 80 7.51 -8.11 -7.73
CA LEU A 80 6.09 -8.14 -8.06
C LEU A 80 5.82 -9.20 -9.14
N SER A 81 4.66 -9.85 -9.09
CA SER A 81 4.23 -10.82 -10.10
C SER A 81 4.08 -10.21 -11.51
N HIS A 82 3.87 -8.89 -11.59
CA HIS A 82 3.73 -8.13 -12.84
C HIS A 82 5.07 -7.66 -13.42
N GLY A 83 6.19 -8.05 -12.79
CA GLY A 83 7.53 -7.54 -13.08
C GLY A 83 7.91 -6.35 -12.21
N GLY A 84 9.21 -6.09 -12.09
CA GLY A 84 9.75 -5.06 -11.20
C GLY A 84 9.71 -5.44 -9.72
N SER A 85 9.87 -4.44 -8.85
CA SER A 85 9.87 -4.63 -7.40
C SER A 85 9.20 -3.48 -6.65
N ILE A 86 8.61 -3.78 -5.49
CA ILE A 86 7.98 -2.83 -4.57
C ILE A 86 8.88 -2.61 -3.34
N PRO A 87 9.22 -1.37 -2.96
CA PRO A 87 9.95 -1.13 -1.71
C PRO A 87 9.12 -1.56 -0.49
N ILE A 88 9.78 -2.23 0.47
CA ILE A 88 9.10 -2.90 1.59
C ILE A 88 8.38 -1.92 2.53
N VAL A 89 8.90 -0.70 2.65
CA VAL A 89 8.35 0.32 3.55
C VAL A 89 7.78 1.46 2.73
N ALA A 90 6.49 1.75 2.94
CA ALA A 90 5.80 2.87 2.33
C ALA A 90 5.56 4.00 3.35
N TYR A 91 5.64 5.24 2.90
CA TYR A 91 5.11 6.40 3.61
C TYR A 91 3.64 6.58 3.23
N GLY A 92 2.73 6.42 4.19
CA GLY A 92 1.29 6.49 3.95
C GLY A 92 0.71 7.90 4.13
N LEU A 93 -0.15 8.31 3.20
CA LEU A 93 -0.88 9.58 3.23
C LEU A 93 -2.35 9.42 3.66
N GLY A 94 -2.76 8.21 4.08
CA GLY A 94 -4.08 7.98 4.66
C GLY A 94 -4.15 8.37 6.13
N THR A 95 -5.07 7.73 6.87
CA THR A 95 -5.25 7.81 8.33
C THR A 95 -5.06 9.23 8.91
N ALA A 96 -3.87 9.56 9.41
CA ALA A 96 -3.53 10.85 10.00
C ALA A 96 -3.77 12.05 9.06
N ASN A 97 -3.58 11.82 7.75
CA ASN A 97 -3.61 12.85 6.72
C ASN A 97 -4.91 12.79 5.88
N TYR A 98 -5.86 11.93 6.26
CA TYR A 98 -7.16 11.82 5.59
C TYR A 98 -7.94 13.13 5.74
N LYS A 99 -8.41 13.71 4.63
CA LYS A 99 -9.24 14.91 4.67
C LYS A 99 -10.71 14.57 4.88
N SER A 100 -11.27 15.04 6.00
CA SER A 100 -12.72 15.02 6.24
C SER A 100 -13.32 16.40 6.00
N GLY A 101 -13.89 16.63 4.82
CA GLY A 101 -14.66 17.84 4.50
C GLY A 101 -13.83 19.11 4.22
N ARG A 102 -12.51 19.00 4.13
CA ARG A 102 -11.61 20.09 3.69
C ARG A 102 -11.17 19.89 2.26
N SER A 103 -11.23 20.94 1.45
CA SER A 103 -10.81 20.94 0.04
C SER A 103 -9.52 21.73 -0.21
N ASP A 104 -9.05 22.50 0.77
CA ASP A 104 -7.82 23.28 0.67
C ASP A 104 -6.58 22.40 0.75
N LEU A 105 -5.47 22.88 0.17
CA LEU A 105 -4.18 22.20 0.25
C LEU A 105 -3.65 22.22 1.68
N ASP A 106 -3.25 21.06 2.18
CA ASP A 106 -2.61 20.91 3.48
C ASP A 106 -1.08 21.01 3.34
N LYS A 107 -0.55 22.18 3.68
CA LYS A 107 0.89 22.47 3.61
C LYS A 107 1.72 21.57 4.53
N ALA A 108 1.15 21.05 5.63
CA ALA A 108 1.86 20.15 6.52
C ALA A 108 2.06 18.79 5.85
N VAL A 109 1.02 18.25 5.20
CA VAL A 109 1.13 17.00 4.41
C VAL A 109 2.21 17.12 3.34
N ILE A 110 2.30 18.27 2.66
CA ILE A 110 3.34 18.52 1.66
C ILE A 110 4.74 18.52 2.31
N ALA A 111 4.92 19.28 3.40
CA ALA A 111 6.21 19.40 4.08
C ALA A 111 6.70 18.05 4.65
N ASP A 112 5.79 17.29 5.25
CA ASP A 112 6.10 15.99 5.86
C ASP A 112 6.41 14.94 4.79
N THR A 113 5.65 14.90 3.69
CA THR A 113 5.92 13.99 2.56
C THR A 113 7.26 14.30 1.90
N LYS A 114 7.60 15.58 1.70
CA LYS A 114 8.94 15.98 1.20
C LYS A 114 10.05 15.56 2.16
N THR A 115 9.82 15.66 3.46
CA THR A 115 10.77 15.20 4.48
C THR A 115 10.95 13.69 4.39
N ALA A 116 9.87 12.91 4.27
CA ALA A 116 9.91 11.46 4.09
C ALA A 116 10.74 11.07 2.85
N ILE A 117 10.50 11.72 1.70
CA ILE A 117 11.30 11.49 0.48
C ILE A 117 12.77 11.80 0.72
N LYS A 118 13.08 12.95 1.35
CA LYS A 118 14.46 13.39 1.63
C LYS A 118 15.22 12.41 2.53
N ILE A 119 14.55 11.77 3.48
CA ILE A 119 15.18 10.78 4.38
C ILE A 119 15.22 9.36 3.79
N GLY A 120 14.80 9.17 2.53
CA GLY A 120 14.98 7.93 1.78
C GLY A 120 13.73 7.08 1.57
N PHE A 121 12.53 7.56 1.91
CA PHE A 121 11.31 6.87 1.49
C PHE A 121 11.13 7.01 -0.02
N THR A 122 11.12 5.86 -0.70
CA THR A 122 10.88 5.79 -2.15
C THR A 122 9.50 5.24 -2.47
N HIS A 123 8.79 4.63 -1.52
CA HIS A 123 7.42 4.16 -1.71
C HIS A 123 6.43 5.08 -1.00
N LEU A 124 5.50 5.66 -1.75
CA LEU A 124 4.50 6.62 -1.30
C LEU A 124 3.11 6.01 -1.51
N ASP A 125 2.35 5.82 -0.43
CA ASP A 125 1.02 5.21 -0.45
C ASP A 125 -0.07 6.27 -0.29
N GLY A 126 -0.77 6.56 -1.38
CA GLY A 126 -1.94 7.42 -1.44
C GLY A 126 -3.23 6.65 -1.75
N ALA A 127 -4.34 7.38 -1.86
CA ALA A 127 -5.60 6.89 -2.39
C ALA A 127 -6.47 8.10 -2.80
N GLU A 128 -7.35 7.92 -3.78
CA GLU A 128 -8.28 8.97 -4.21
C GLU A 128 -9.10 9.52 -3.03
N VAL A 129 -9.66 8.62 -2.21
CA VAL A 129 -10.52 8.99 -1.08
C VAL A 129 -9.82 9.76 0.03
N TYR A 130 -8.48 9.74 0.11
CA TYR A 130 -7.76 10.50 1.13
C TYR A 130 -7.89 12.02 0.92
N GLY A 131 -8.25 12.43 -0.31
CA GLY A 131 -8.46 13.84 -0.66
C GLY A 131 -7.17 14.67 -0.71
N ASN A 132 -6.01 14.00 -0.79
CA ASN A 132 -4.69 14.63 -0.70
C ASN A 132 -3.70 14.18 -1.80
N GLU A 133 -4.20 13.67 -2.92
CA GLU A 133 -3.36 13.31 -4.08
C GLU A 133 -2.67 14.52 -4.72
N GLU A 134 -3.26 15.71 -4.63
CA GLU A 134 -2.64 16.95 -5.11
C GLU A 134 -1.42 17.33 -4.26
N GLU A 135 -1.50 17.21 -2.94
CA GLU A 135 -0.36 17.37 -2.04
C GLU A 135 0.75 16.35 -2.31
N LEU A 136 0.37 15.10 -2.60
CA LEU A 136 1.33 14.08 -2.99
C LEU A 136 2.05 14.46 -4.29
N GLY A 137 1.30 14.90 -5.30
CA GLY A 137 1.86 15.39 -6.57
C GLY A 137 2.81 16.57 -6.41
N ILE A 138 2.42 17.57 -5.60
CA ILE A 138 3.28 18.70 -5.24
C ILE A 138 4.55 18.22 -4.55
N SER A 139 4.42 17.31 -3.57
CA SER A 139 5.57 16.77 -2.83
C SER A 139 6.55 16.02 -3.72
N ILE A 140 6.04 15.20 -4.64
CA ILE A 140 6.86 14.49 -5.63
C ILE A 140 7.63 15.49 -6.50
N ARG A 141 6.93 16.47 -7.09
CA ARG A 141 7.53 17.47 -7.98
C ARG A 141 8.57 18.33 -7.26
N GLU A 142 8.26 18.80 -6.06
CA GLU A 142 9.15 19.66 -5.28
C GLU A 142 10.27 18.90 -4.55
N SER A 143 10.23 17.56 -4.50
CA SER A 143 11.32 16.77 -3.92
C SER A 143 12.61 16.83 -4.74
N GLY A 144 12.50 17.13 -6.05
CA GLY A 144 13.60 17.08 -7.00
C GLY A 144 14.09 15.66 -7.34
N ILE A 145 13.46 14.61 -6.78
CA ILE A 145 13.79 13.22 -7.10
C ILE A 145 13.13 12.83 -8.44
N PRO A 146 13.88 12.20 -9.38
CA PRO A 146 13.29 11.74 -10.62
C PRO A 146 12.09 10.82 -10.37
N ARG A 147 10.97 11.05 -11.05
CA ARG A 147 9.72 10.29 -10.88
C ARG A 147 9.94 8.77 -10.96
N SER A 148 10.85 8.31 -11.83
CA SER A 148 11.18 6.89 -12.02
C SER A 148 11.86 6.23 -10.82
N GLN A 149 12.40 7.00 -9.88
CA GLN A 149 12.98 6.51 -8.63
C GLN A 149 11.96 6.39 -7.49
N LEU A 150 10.73 6.87 -7.70
CA LEU A 150 9.65 6.80 -6.73
C LEU A 150 8.65 5.71 -7.13
N PHE A 151 8.22 4.95 -6.14
CA PHE A 151 7.14 3.98 -6.20
C PHE A 151 5.87 4.63 -5.65
N VAL A 152 4.96 5.04 -6.53
CA VAL A 152 3.71 5.70 -6.12
C VAL A 152 2.56 4.71 -6.21
N THR A 153 1.82 4.58 -5.11
CA THR A 153 0.59 3.79 -5.01
C THR A 153 -0.61 4.73 -4.88
N THR A 154 -1.69 4.48 -5.64
CA THR A 154 -3.02 5.07 -5.37
C THR A 154 -4.11 4.02 -5.50
N LYS A 155 -5.35 4.37 -5.13
CA LYS A 155 -6.46 3.43 -4.97
C LYS A 155 -7.77 4.05 -5.43
N VAL A 156 -8.60 3.27 -6.12
CA VAL A 156 -9.99 3.65 -6.45
C VAL A 156 -10.92 3.29 -5.30
N HIS A 157 -11.66 4.28 -4.82
CA HIS A 157 -12.66 4.08 -3.78
C HIS A 157 -13.93 3.44 -4.32
N LYS A 158 -14.66 2.74 -3.44
CA LYS A 158 -15.91 2.07 -3.81
C LYS A 158 -16.98 3.01 -4.35
N SER A 159 -16.95 4.31 -4.05
CA SER A 159 -17.97 5.25 -4.56
C SER A 159 -17.83 5.57 -6.06
N ILE A 160 -16.74 5.15 -6.71
CA ILE A 160 -16.49 5.43 -8.12
C ILE A 160 -16.68 4.15 -8.93
N SER A 161 -17.54 4.21 -9.94
CA SER A 161 -17.88 3.05 -10.77
C SER A 161 -16.85 2.73 -11.85
N SER A 162 -16.03 3.69 -12.32
CA SER A 162 -15.00 3.42 -13.33
C SER A 162 -13.58 3.61 -12.77
N PRO A 163 -12.84 2.52 -12.51
CA PRO A 163 -11.40 2.60 -12.20
C PRO A 163 -10.57 3.37 -13.22
N LYS A 164 -10.89 3.31 -14.53
CA LYS A 164 -10.17 4.05 -15.58
C LYS A 164 -10.31 5.56 -15.43
N ASN A 165 -11.55 6.04 -15.23
CA ASN A 165 -11.81 7.46 -15.05
C ASN A 165 -11.23 7.97 -13.72
N ALA A 166 -11.39 7.18 -12.65
CA ALA A 166 -10.78 7.48 -11.35
C ALA A 166 -9.26 7.66 -11.49
N LEU A 167 -8.58 6.74 -12.19
CA LEU A 167 -7.14 6.84 -12.38
C LEU A 167 -6.76 8.06 -13.23
N THR A 168 -7.54 8.43 -14.25
CA THR A 168 -7.28 9.64 -15.03
C THR A 168 -7.22 10.85 -14.11
N THR A 169 -8.23 11.02 -13.26
CA THR A 169 -8.27 12.11 -12.28
C THR A 169 -7.13 12.02 -11.25
N SER A 170 -6.80 10.84 -10.76
CA SER A 170 -5.67 10.65 -9.84
C SER A 170 -4.34 11.04 -10.50
N LEU A 171 -4.11 10.65 -11.75
CA LEU A 171 -2.88 10.98 -12.51
C LEU A 171 -2.76 12.49 -12.75
N GLU A 172 -3.87 13.17 -13.04
CA GLU A 172 -3.92 14.64 -13.15
C GLU A 172 -3.53 15.32 -11.83
N LYS A 173 -4.14 14.91 -10.71
CA LYS A 173 -3.82 15.44 -9.36
C LYS A 173 -2.37 15.18 -8.96
N LEU A 174 -1.88 13.97 -9.22
CA LEU A 174 -0.50 13.57 -8.95
C LEU A 174 0.51 14.26 -9.89
N GLY A 175 0.06 14.77 -11.05
CA GLY A 175 0.91 15.37 -12.07
C GLY A 175 1.88 14.36 -12.69
N THR A 176 1.44 13.13 -12.95
CA THR A 176 2.28 12.05 -13.50
C THR A 176 1.51 11.20 -14.52
N GLU A 177 2.22 10.56 -15.44
CA GLU A 177 1.61 9.75 -16.51
C GLU A 177 1.28 8.31 -16.06
N TYR A 178 1.88 7.86 -14.95
CA TYR A 178 1.65 6.51 -14.43
C TYR A 178 1.79 6.45 -12.91
N VAL A 179 1.18 5.42 -12.31
CA VAL A 179 1.48 4.97 -10.94
C VAL A 179 2.19 3.62 -10.97
N ASN A 180 2.97 3.32 -9.93
CA ASN A 180 3.67 2.05 -9.84
C ASN A 180 2.72 0.93 -9.42
N LEU A 181 1.74 1.25 -8.56
CA LEU A 181 0.71 0.33 -8.11
C LEU A 181 -0.65 1.03 -8.07
N TYR A 182 -1.67 0.41 -8.65
CA TYR A 182 -3.05 0.87 -8.55
C TYR A 182 -3.93 -0.20 -7.93
N LEU A 183 -4.70 0.17 -6.90
CA LEU A 183 -5.48 -0.78 -6.12
C LEU A 183 -6.99 -0.51 -6.19
N ILE A 184 -7.80 -1.56 -6.23
CA ILE A 184 -9.19 -1.47 -5.79
C ILE A 184 -9.19 -1.39 -4.27
N HIS A 185 -9.67 -0.27 -3.70
CA HIS A 185 -9.48 0.03 -2.27
C HIS A 185 -10.27 -0.89 -1.33
N ALA A 186 -11.41 -1.42 -1.78
CA ALA A 186 -12.21 -2.36 -0.98
C ALA A 186 -13.10 -3.23 -1.89
N PRO A 187 -13.48 -4.44 -1.44
CA PRO A 187 -14.27 -5.38 -2.24
C PRO A 187 -15.77 -5.04 -2.32
N PHE A 188 -16.20 -3.95 -1.68
CA PHE A 188 -17.61 -3.53 -1.62
C PHE A 188 -18.09 -2.93 -2.96
N TRP A 189 -18.51 -3.81 -3.88
CA TRP A 189 -19.03 -3.47 -5.20
C TRP A 189 -20.39 -4.13 -5.41
N ASP A 190 -21.44 -3.44 -4.97
CA ASP A 190 -22.81 -3.82 -5.31
C ASP A 190 -23.16 -3.29 -6.70
N GLU A 191 -23.47 -4.20 -7.62
CA GLU A 191 -23.85 -3.87 -9.00
C GLU A 191 -25.11 -2.99 -9.05
N LYS A 192 -26.06 -3.16 -8.12
CA LYS A 192 -27.28 -2.34 -8.10
C LYS A 192 -27.00 -0.89 -7.75
N GLU A 193 -26.02 -0.65 -6.90
CA GLU A 193 -25.61 0.69 -6.49
C GLU A 193 -24.70 1.35 -7.53
N LYS A 194 -23.85 0.57 -8.20
CA LYS A 194 -22.77 1.09 -9.05
C LYS A 194 -23.02 0.98 -10.54
N GLY A 195 -23.95 0.12 -10.96
CA GLY A 195 -24.14 -0.27 -12.35
C GLY A 195 -23.03 -1.16 -12.92
N ILE A 196 -22.03 -1.55 -12.12
CA ILE A 196 -20.96 -2.47 -12.52
C ILE A 196 -20.58 -3.46 -11.40
N THR A 197 -20.13 -4.64 -11.79
CA THR A 197 -19.62 -5.67 -10.88
C THR A 197 -18.14 -5.44 -10.55
N ILE A 198 -17.64 -6.11 -9.50
CA ILE A 198 -16.20 -6.11 -9.19
C ILE A 198 -15.36 -6.76 -10.30
N GLU A 199 -15.90 -7.77 -10.98
CA GLU A 199 -15.25 -8.45 -12.10
C GLU A 199 -15.09 -7.51 -13.30
N ALA A 200 -16.13 -6.73 -13.62
CA ALA A 200 -16.05 -5.70 -14.65
C ALA A 200 -15.06 -4.60 -14.26
N ALA A 201 -15.06 -4.17 -12.98
CA ALA A 201 -14.06 -3.24 -12.47
C ALA A 201 -12.63 -3.79 -12.59
N TRP A 202 -12.44 -5.09 -12.35
CA TRP A 202 -11.13 -5.73 -12.51
C TRP A 202 -10.68 -5.76 -13.97
N GLN A 203 -11.59 -5.99 -14.93
CA GLN A 203 -11.26 -5.90 -16.36
C GLN A 203 -10.75 -4.51 -16.75
N GLU A 204 -11.33 -3.44 -16.18
CA GLU A 204 -10.78 -2.08 -16.33
C GLU A 204 -9.37 -1.95 -15.74
N MET A 205 -9.08 -2.57 -14.60
CA MET A 205 -7.72 -2.61 -14.03
C MET A 205 -6.73 -3.30 -14.97
N GLU A 206 -7.12 -4.40 -15.61
CA GLU A 206 -6.26 -5.10 -16.59
C GLU A 206 -5.96 -4.23 -17.82
N GLU A 207 -6.93 -3.45 -18.29
CA GLU A 207 -6.71 -2.48 -19.37
C GLU A 207 -5.75 -1.38 -18.96
N ILE A 208 -5.92 -0.81 -17.77
CA ILE A 208 -5.01 0.20 -17.20
C ILE A 208 -3.57 -0.31 -17.16
N TYR A 209 -3.37 -1.57 -16.78
CA TYR A 209 -2.05 -2.20 -16.77
C TYR A 209 -1.50 -2.35 -18.20
N ARG A 210 -2.30 -2.84 -19.15
CA ARG A 210 -1.90 -2.98 -20.56
C ARG A 210 -1.57 -1.63 -21.22
N GLU A 211 -2.29 -0.58 -20.86
CA GLU A 211 -2.04 0.81 -21.29
C GLU A 211 -0.77 1.40 -20.63
N GLY A 212 -0.20 0.75 -19.63
CA GLY A 212 1.02 1.18 -18.94
C GLY A 212 0.82 2.32 -17.94
N ARG A 213 -0.44 2.71 -17.67
CA ARG A 213 -0.84 3.76 -16.73
C ARG A 213 -0.70 3.32 -15.27
N ALA A 214 -0.74 2.01 -15.01
CA ALA A 214 -0.25 1.41 -13.77
C ALA A 214 0.78 0.32 -14.08
N LYS A 215 1.93 0.32 -13.39
CA LYS A 215 2.97 -0.72 -13.59
C LYS A 215 2.67 -2.03 -12.88
N ALA A 216 1.74 -2.01 -11.94
CA ALA A 216 1.15 -3.18 -11.30
C ALA A 216 -0.27 -2.83 -10.84
N ILE A 217 -1.13 -3.84 -10.79
CA ILE A 217 -2.50 -3.70 -10.30
C ILE A 217 -2.74 -4.68 -9.14
N GLY A 218 -3.61 -4.30 -8.22
CA GLY A 218 -3.90 -5.10 -7.05
C GLY A 218 -5.20 -4.72 -6.38
N VAL A 219 -5.37 -5.24 -5.18
CA VAL A 219 -6.56 -5.02 -4.35
C VAL A 219 -6.15 -4.61 -2.93
N SER A 220 -7.12 -4.13 -2.16
CA SER A 220 -6.96 -3.81 -0.75
C SER A 220 -8.17 -4.28 0.02
N ASN A 221 -7.96 -4.87 1.19
CA ASN A 221 -8.99 -5.37 2.09
C ASN A 221 -9.83 -6.53 1.52
N PHE A 222 -9.26 -7.35 0.62
CA PHE A 222 -9.97 -8.52 0.07
C PHE A 222 -9.71 -9.76 0.94
N SER A 223 -10.79 -10.45 1.30
CA SER A 223 -10.78 -11.77 1.93
C SER A 223 -10.48 -12.88 0.92
N ILE A 224 -10.25 -14.11 1.41
CA ILE A 224 -9.99 -15.27 0.54
C ILE A 224 -11.13 -15.51 -0.48
N PRO A 225 -12.42 -15.50 -0.10
CA PRO A 225 -13.50 -15.64 -1.08
C PRO A 225 -13.50 -14.55 -2.16
N GLU A 226 -13.24 -13.30 -1.79
CA GLU A 226 -13.20 -12.19 -2.74
C GLU A 226 -11.99 -12.27 -3.68
N LEU A 227 -10.83 -12.69 -3.16
CA LEU A 227 -9.66 -12.97 -3.99
C LEU A 227 -9.94 -14.11 -4.98
N LYS A 228 -10.59 -15.19 -4.56
CA LYS A 228 -10.98 -16.30 -5.46
C LYS A 228 -11.92 -15.83 -6.57
N ARG A 229 -12.94 -15.04 -6.20
CA ARG A 229 -13.90 -14.46 -7.15
C ARG A 229 -13.20 -13.67 -8.26
N ILE A 230 -12.17 -12.88 -7.92
CA ILE A 230 -11.36 -12.19 -8.93
C ILE A 230 -10.44 -13.16 -9.67
N ALA A 231 -9.78 -14.06 -8.96
CA ALA A 231 -8.83 -15.00 -9.55
C ALA A 231 -9.43 -15.87 -10.66
N ASP A 232 -10.70 -16.25 -10.51
CA ASP A 232 -11.43 -17.11 -11.44
C ASP A 232 -11.68 -16.42 -12.79
N VAL A 233 -11.74 -15.09 -12.83
CA VAL A 233 -12.00 -14.29 -14.04
C VAL A 233 -10.79 -13.51 -14.55
N ALA A 234 -9.79 -13.30 -13.69
CA ALA A 234 -8.62 -12.47 -13.96
C ALA A 234 -7.66 -13.14 -14.96
N LYS A 235 -7.40 -12.46 -16.07
CA LYS A 235 -6.29 -12.75 -16.99
C LYS A 235 -4.97 -12.26 -16.41
N ILE A 236 -5.02 -11.18 -15.63
CA ILE A 236 -3.90 -10.63 -14.88
C ILE A 236 -4.27 -10.68 -13.40
N GLN A 237 -3.62 -11.58 -12.67
CA GLN A 237 -3.90 -11.82 -11.25
C GLN A 237 -3.46 -10.61 -10.40
N PRO A 238 -4.14 -10.24 -9.30
CA PRO A 238 -3.71 -9.15 -8.42
C PRO A 238 -2.27 -9.33 -7.92
N ALA A 239 -1.44 -8.28 -8.01
CA ALA A 239 -0.04 -8.31 -7.55
C ALA A 239 0.08 -8.24 -6.03
N VAL A 240 -0.84 -7.49 -5.42
CA VAL A 240 -0.82 -7.10 -4.01
C VAL A 240 -2.24 -7.17 -3.48
N ASN A 241 -2.36 -7.60 -2.22
CA ASN A 241 -3.54 -7.37 -1.40
C ASN A 241 -3.11 -6.58 -0.15
N GLN A 242 -3.36 -5.28 -0.12
CA GLN A 242 -3.03 -4.44 1.04
C GLN A 242 -4.07 -4.67 2.14
N ILE A 243 -3.64 -5.08 3.33
CA ILE A 243 -4.55 -5.40 4.45
C ILE A 243 -4.04 -4.79 5.75
N GLU A 244 -4.94 -4.63 6.71
CA GLU A 244 -4.58 -4.38 8.10
C GLU A 244 -3.87 -5.60 8.68
N TYR A 245 -2.72 -5.38 9.31
CA TYR A 245 -1.94 -6.45 9.94
C TYR A 245 -1.09 -5.90 11.08
N HIS A 246 -1.36 -6.35 12.30
CA HIS A 246 -0.58 -6.07 13.51
C HIS A 246 -0.78 -7.20 14.54
N PRO A 247 0.14 -7.36 15.53
CA PRO A 247 -0.02 -8.31 16.64
C PRO A 247 -1.20 -8.01 17.56
#